data_AF-A0AAP0G4R2-F1
#
_entry.id   AF-A0AAP0G4R2-F1
#
_cell.length_a   1.000
_cell.length_b   1.000
_cell.length_c   1.000
_cell.angle_alpha   90.00
_cell.angle_beta   90.00
_cell.angle_gamma   90.00
#
_symmetry.space_group_name_H-M   'P 1'
#
loop_
_entity.id
_entity.type
_entity.pdbx_description
1 polymer ?
#
loop_
_entity_poly.entity_id
_entity_poly.type
_entity_poly.pdbx_seq_one_letter_code
_entity_poly.pdbx_strand_id
1 'polypeptide(L)'
;MRPSAAMLICHKGIVPCAAAPNLGPYESTIDNDAPWIITIGAASTDRRIKATVKLGDGREFDGESAYHPSNYGSPELPLVSVLRCFGNTHKNTSAKGKIVLFYAGGNTTESGEYIQKVGGVAMIILGNRGNTTFAHPHVLPASHVTEYEGEQIVDYSSSINPTASIIFKGTQFNERPSPAAATFSGRGPSNFNGGIIKLDVIAPGVNILAAWPFEIGLNHTGTH
;
A
#
# COMPACT_ATOMS: atom_id res chain seq x y z
N MET A 1 -41.07 3.02 -2.90
CA MET A 1 -39.69 2.53 -3.08
C MET A 1 -39.73 1.06 -3.48
N ARG A 2 -38.95 0.62 -4.46
CA ARG A 2 -38.80 -0.80 -4.77
C ARG A 2 -37.81 -1.44 -3.78
N PRO A 3 -38.03 -2.68 -3.32
CA PRO A 3 -37.05 -3.44 -2.54
C PRO A 3 -35.67 -3.45 -3.20
N SER A 4 -34.59 -3.33 -2.42
CA SER A 4 -33.25 -3.59 -2.94
C SER A 4 -33.09 -5.08 -3.29
N ALA A 5 -32.24 -5.40 -4.26
CA ALA A 5 -31.95 -6.79 -4.63
C ALA A 5 -31.43 -7.60 -3.43
N ALA A 6 -30.56 -7.00 -2.62
CA ALA A 6 -30.03 -7.59 -1.40
C ALA A 6 -31.14 -7.95 -0.39
N MET A 7 -32.16 -7.09 -0.25
CA MET A 7 -33.30 -7.40 0.62
C MET A 7 -34.09 -8.60 0.09
N LEU A 8 -34.38 -8.64 -1.22
CA LEU A 8 -35.16 -9.71 -1.84
C LEU A 8 -34.50 -11.09 -1.70
N ILE A 9 -33.19 -11.18 -1.85
CA ILE A 9 -32.47 -12.45 -1.71
C ILE A 9 -32.35 -12.88 -0.24
N CYS A 10 -32.21 -11.93 0.70
CA CYS A 10 -32.21 -12.21 2.12
C CYS A 10 -33.52 -12.86 2.59
N HIS A 11 -34.66 -12.42 2.04
CA HIS A 11 -35.97 -13.04 2.32
C HIS A 11 -36.08 -14.48 1.81
N LYS A 12 -35.21 -14.88 0.87
CA LYS A 12 -35.12 -16.26 0.38
C LYS A 12 -34.09 -17.11 1.14
N GLY A 13 -33.56 -16.61 2.26
CA GLY A 13 -32.55 -17.30 3.07
C GLY A 13 -31.13 -17.22 2.48
N ILE A 14 -30.88 -16.33 1.51
CA ILE A 14 -29.56 -16.12 0.93
C ILE A 14 -28.95 -14.87 1.57
N VAL A 15 -27.83 -15.02 2.27
CA VAL A 15 -27.18 -13.90 2.98
C VAL A 15 -26.26 -13.13 2.02
N PRO A 16 -26.56 -11.85 1.69
CA PRO A 16 -25.65 -11.05 0.90
C PRO A 16 -24.44 -10.63 1.74
N CYS A 17 -23.27 -10.67 1.11
CA CYS A 17 -22.02 -10.18 1.67
C CYS A 17 -21.39 -9.18 0.70
N ALA A 18 -20.91 -8.06 1.21
CA ALA A 18 -20.28 -7.00 0.42
C ALA A 18 -19.11 -6.37 1.17
N ALA A 19 -18.14 -5.86 0.43
CA ALA A 19 -17.00 -5.15 1.02
C ALA A 19 -17.41 -3.75 1.48
N ALA A 20 -16.83 -3.29 2.59
CA ALA A 20 -16.71 -1.87 2.88
C ALA A 20 -15.84 -1.20 1.80
N PRO A 21 -16.11 0.05 1.44
CA PRO A 21 -15.32 0.76 0.43
C PRO A 21 -13.91 1.08 0.94
N ASN A 22 -12.99 1.35 0.01
CA ASN A 22 -11.61 1.73 0.32
C ASN A 22 -11.46 3.26 0.52
N LEU A 23 -12.37 3.85 1.29
CA LEU A 23 -12.48 5.31 1.48
C LEU A 23 -12.14 5.79 2.89
N GLY A 24 -11.66 4.91 3.76
CA GLY A 24 -11.15 5.28 5.07
C GLY A 24 -9.93 6.23 5.00
N PRO A 25 -9.48 6.76 6.15
CA PRO A 25 -9.86 6.36 7.51
C PRO A 25 -10.95 7.21 8.16
N TYR A 26 -11.47 8.21 7.46
CA TYR A 26 -12.42 9.17 8.06
C TYR A 26 -13.75 8.50 8.40
N GLU A 27 -14.43 9.07 9.38
CA GLU A 27 -15.77 8.64 9.82
C GLU A 27 -16.77 8.71 8.66
N SER A 28 -17.81 7.89 8.75
CA SER A 28 -18.92 7.84 7.79
C SER A 28 -18.50 7.66 6.33
N THR A 29 -17.46 6.85 6.11
CA THR A 29 -16.98 6.45 4.78
C THR A 29 -17.49 5.08 4.36
N ILE A 30 -18.33 4.44 5.19
CA ILE A 30 -18.95 3.14 4.91
C ILE A 30 -20.00 3.24 3.78
N ASP A 31 -20.12 2.15 3.02
CA ASP A 31 -21.19 1.88 2.06
C ASP A 31 -21.57 0.40 2.20
N ASN A 32 -22.54 -0.09 1.43
CA ASN A 32 -23.14 -1.41 1.59
C ASN A 32 -23.67 -1.60 3.03
N ASP A 33 -24.22 -0.54 3.58
CA ASP A 33 -24.55 -0.38 5.01
C ASP A 33 -25.97 -0.86 5.38
N ALA A 34 -26.69 -1.43 4.41
CA ALA A 34 -28.02 -1.95 4.62
C ALA A 34 -28.03 -3.06 5.68
N PRO A 35 -29.04 -3.12 6.57
CA PRO A 35 -29.05 -4.05 7.70
C PRO A 35 -29.00 -5.53 7.33
N TRP A 36 -29.47 -5.89 6.13
CA TRP A 36 -29.52 -7.26 5.62
C TRP A 36 -28.27 -7.66 4.84
N ILE A 37 -27.25 -6.80 4.71
CA ILE A 37 -25.97 -7.12 4.06
C ILE A 37 -24.93 -7.35 5.15
N ILE A 38 -24.10 -8.39 5.04
CA ILE A 38 -22.86 -8.51 5.82
C ILE A 38 -21.79 -7.65 5.13
N THR A 39 -21.38 -6.57 5.79
CA THR A 39 -20.40 -5.60 5.33
C THR A 39 -19.04 -5.93 5.92
N ILE A 40 -18.07 -6.29 5.07
CA ILE A 40 -16.74 -6.74 5.49
C ILE A 40 -15.70 -5.64 5.34
N GLY A 41 -15.01 -5.31 6.43
CA GLY A 41 -13.85 -4.42 6.44
C GLY A 41 -12.54 -5.16 6.14
N ALA A 42 -11.55 -4.44 5.63
CA ALA A 42 -10.23 -5.00 5.34
C ALA A 42 -9.30 -4.89 6.56
N ALA A 43 -8.57 -5.97 6.85
CA ALA A 43 -7.54 -6.02 7.86
C ALA A 43 -6.24 -6.66 7.34
N SER A 44 -5.14 -6.31 7.99
CA SER A 44 -3.85 -6.93 7.78
C SER A 44 -3.83 -8.37 8.32
N THR A 45 -2.92 -9.18 7.77
CA THR A 45 -2.54 -10.48 8.33
C THR A 45 -1.26 -10.32 9.16
N ASP A 46 -0.73 -11.40 9.71
CA ASP A 46 0.60 -11.45 10.35
C ASP A 46 1.74 -11.69 9.33
N ARG A 47 1.40 -11.83 8.04
CA ARG A 47 2.34 -11.95 6.93
C ARG A 47 2.74 -10.57 6.41
N ARG A 48 4.04 -10.34 6.20
CA ARG A 48 4.58 -9.14 5.53
C ARG A 48 5.56 -9.54 4.43
N ILE A 49 5.57 -8.82 3.31
CA ILE A 49 6.59 -8.98 2.26
C ILE A 49 7.62 -7.87 2.43
N LYS A 50 8.60 -8.11 3.32
CA LYS A 50 9.46 -7.06 3.89
C LYS A 50 10.48 -6.52 2.88
N ALA A 51 10.48 -5.19 2.76
CA ALA A 51 11.48 -4.39 2.05
C ALA A 51 11.92 -3.25 2.99
N THR A 52 12.91 -3.52 3.85
CA THR A 52 13.36 -2.57 4.87
C THR A 52 14.15 -1.43 4.22
N VAL A 53 13.81 -0.19 4.54
CA VAL A 53 14.63 0.98 4.20
C VAL A 53 15.66 1.18 5.29
N LYS A 54 16.94 1.17 4.94
CA LYS A 54 18.04 1.50 5.86
C LYS A 54 18.70 2.80 5.42
N LEU A 55 18.66 3.80 6.29
CA LEU A 55 19.27 5.11 6.05
C LEU A 55 20.78 5.08 6.33
N GLY A 56 21.52 6.03 5.76
CA GLY A 56 22.97 6.17 5.98
C GLY A 56 23.36 6.51 7.43
N ASP A 57 22.40 6.99 8.24
CA ASP A 57 22.58 7.19 9.69
C ASP A 57 22.34 5.90 10.51
N GLY A 58 22.00 4.80 9.85
CA GLY A 58 21.79 3.49 10.48
C GLY A 58 20.36 3.20 10.92
N ARG A 59 19.43 4.16 10.85
CA ARG A 59 18.01 3.87 11.15
C ARG A 59 17.41 2.95 10.10
N GLU A 60 16.54 2.05 10.55
CA GLU A 60 15.83 1.08 9.71
C GLU A 60 14.31 1.24 9.86
N PHE A 61 13.60 1.18 8.74
CA PHE A 61 12.15 1.29 8.65
C PHE A 61 11.60 0.12 7.84
N ASP A 62 10.66 -0.63 8.41
CA ASP A 62 10.14 -1.84 7.79
C ASP A 62 8.97 -1.51 6.86
N GLY A 63 9.27 -1.36 5.57
CA GLY A 63 8.25 -1.26 4.52
C GLY A 63 7.92 -2.60 3.85
N GLU A 64 7.04 -2.56 2.86
CA GLU A 64 6.66 -3.71 2.05
C GLU A 64 6.78 -3.48 0.55
N SER A 65 7.02 -4.56 -0.20
CA SER A 65 7.03 -4.56 -1.66
C SER A 65 6.88 -5.98 -2.19
N ALA A 66 6.12 -6.17 -3.27
CA ALA A 66 6.06 -7.48 -3.95
C ALA A 66 7.19 -7.65 -4.98
N TYR A 67 7.91 -6.58 -5.33
CA TYR A 67 9.04 -6.67 -6.25
C TYR A 67 10.34 -6.98 -5.52
N HIS A 68 10.82 -8.21 -5.65
CA HIS A 68 12.06 -8.68 -5.04
C HIS A 68 13.03 -9.22 -6.10
N PRO A 69 13.88 -8.37 -6.70
CA PRO A 69 14.89 -8.78 -7.67
C PRO A 69 16.00 -9.60 -7.02
N SER A 70 16.26 -10.80 -7.54
CA SER A 70 17.24 -11.75 -6.99
C SER A 70 18.69 -11.26 -7.04
N ASN A 71 19.01 -10.34 -7.95
CA ASN A 71 20.33 -9.79 -8.18
C ASN A 71 20.53 -8.39 -7.55
N TYR A 72 19.63 -7.95 -6.66
CA TYR A 72 19.75 -6.65 -6.02
C TYR A 72 20.56 -6.73 -4.73
N GLY A 73 21.82 -6.32 -4.81
CA GLY A 73 22.76 -6.32 -3.67
C GLY A 73 22.53 -5.21 -2.63
N SER A 74 21.35 -4.59 -2.59
CA SER A 74 21.00 -3.52 -1.65
C SER A 74 22.06 -2.42 -1.49
N PRO A 75 22.52 -1.78 -2.60
CA PRO A 75 23.54 -0.74 -2.52
C PRO A 75 23.03 0.46 -1.71
N GLU A 76 23.94 1.06 -0.95
CA GLU A 76 23.70 2.36 -0.33
C GLU A 76 23.90 3.46 -1.39
N LEU A 77 22.85 4.23 -1.63
CA LEU A 77 22.76 5.17 -2.73
C LEU A 77 22.27 6.53 -2.25
N PRO A 78 22.61 7.63 -2.95
CA PRO A 78 22.11 8.95 -2.59
C PRO A 78 20.57 8.98 -2.63
N LEU A 79 20.00 9.59 -1.60
CA LEU A 79 18.57 9.83 -1.46
C LEU A 79 18.24 11.22 -2.04
N VAL A 80 17.17 11.33 -2.84
CA VAL A 80 16.77 12.60 -3.46
C VAL A 80 15.34 12.99 -3.13
N SER A 81 15.13 14.31 -3.18
CA SER A 81 13.93 15.07 -2.82
C SER A 81 12.61 14.47 -3.31
N VAL A 82 11.59 14.74 -2.50
CA VAL A 82 10.28 14.13 -2.55
C VAL A 82 9.48 14.56 -3.77
N LEU A 83 9.12 13.59 -4.61
CA LEU A 83 8.16 13.79 -5.69
C LEU A 83 6.74 13.59 -5.14
N ARG A 84 5.82 14.47 -5.55
CA ARG A 84 4.38 14.31 -5.35
C ARG A 84 3.73 13.94 -6.67
N CYS A 85 2.73 13.07 -6.60
CA CYS A 85 1.80 12.84 -7.70
C CYS A 85 0.98 14.13 -7.94
N PHE A 86 0.77 14.45 -9.23
CA PHE A 86 -0.06 15.55 -9.75
C PHE A 86 0.54 16.96 -9.74
N GLY A 87 0.87 17.41 -10.94
CA GLY A 87 1.28 18.76 -11.28
C GLY A 87 2.45 18.67 -12.26
N ASN A 88 2.23 19.09 -13.51
CA ASN A 88 3.22 19.10 -14.61
C ASN A 88 4.50 19.92 -14.33
N THR A 89 4.74 20.32 -13.09
CA THR A 89 5.96 20.95 -12.60
C THR A 89 6.87 19.91 -11.95
N HIS A 90 7.31 18.93 -12.73
CA HIS A 90 8.48 18.13 -12.39
C HIS A 90 9.73 18.99 -12.60
N LYS A 91 10.02 19.88 -11.63
CA LYS A 91 11.26 20.65 -11.63
C LYS A 91 12.43 19.68 -11.51
N ASN A 92 13.11 19.43 -12.64
CA ASN A 92 14.54 19.10 -12.77
C ASN A 92 15.20 18.49 -11.52
N THR A 93 14.64 17.40 -11.02
CA THR A 93 15.23 16.68 -9.90
C THR A 93 16.12 15.62 -10.52
N SER A 94 17.44 15.76 -10.34
CA SER A 94 18.42 14.79 -10.82
C SER A 94 18.24 13.48 -10.06
N ALA A 95 17.31 12.64 -10.56
CA ALA A 95 16.98 11.30 -10.05
C ALA A 95 17.99 10.25 -10.53
N LYS A 96 18.79 10.57 -11.56
CA LYS A 96 19.75 9.65 -12.17
C LYS A 96 20.69 9.04 -11.11
N GLY A 97 20.63 7.71 -10.96
CA GLY A 97 21.47 6.96 -10.03
C GLY A 97 21.10 7.09 -8.55
N LYS A 98 19.89 7.56 -8.23
CA LYS A 98 19.45 7.84 -6.85
C LYS A 98 18.19 7.07 -6.45
N ILE A 99 17.98 7.00 -5.14
CA ILE A 99 16.71 6.55 -4.54
C ILE A 99 15.78 7.76 -4.43
N VAL A 100 14.57 7.65 -4.97
CA VAL A 100 13.60 8.74 -5.00
C VAL A 100 12.55 8.55 -3.90
N LEU A 101 12.33 9.59 -3.09
CA LEU A 101 11.18 9.63 -2.18
C LEU A 101 9.91 10.00 -2.95
N PHE A 102 8.83 9.27 -2.75
CA PHE A 102 7.59 9.46 -3.47
C PHE A 102 6.39 9.37 -2.52
N TYR A 103 5.57 10.42 -2.41
CA TYR A 103 4.35 10.32 -1.62
C TYR A 103 3.32 9.41 -2.29
N ALA A 104 2.78 8.45 -1.54
CA ALA A 104 1.73 7.58 -2.02
C ALA A 104 0.54 8.41 -2.56
N GLY A 105 0.02 8.00 -3.71
CA GLY A 105 -1.11 8.63 -4.38
C GLY A 105 -1.26 8.07 -5.80
N GLY A 106 -2.48 7.71 -6.19
CA GLY A 106 -2.72 7.10 -7.50
C GLY A 106 -2.01 5.74 -7.66
N ASN A 107 -1.51 5.48 -8.87
CA ASN A 107 -0.82 4.22 -9.20
C ASN A 107 0.70 4.34 -8.92
N THR A 108 1.16 3.69 -7.85
CA THR A 108 2.57 3.70 -7.46
C THR A 108 3.45 2.89 -8.42
N THR A 109 2.90 1.94 -9.17
CA THR A 109 3.65 1.17 -10.18
C THR A 109 4.03 2.06 -11.36
N GLU A 110 3.08 2.81 -11.92
CA GLU A 110 3.31 3.81 -12.98
C GLU A 110 4.31 4.88 -12.54
N SER A 111 4.25 5.28 -11.26
CA SER A 111 5.20 6.22 -10.68
C SER A 111 6.64 5.66 -10.68
N GLY A 112 6.79 4.36 -10.39
CA GLY A 112 8.06 3.65 -10.50
C GLY A 112 8.58 3.58 -11.94
N GLU A 113 7.71 3.36 -12.92
CA GLU A 113 8.07 3.37 -14.36
C GLU A 113 8.61 4.72 -14.80
N TYR A 114 7.97 5.81 -14.38
CA TYR A 114 8.46 7.15 -14.64
C TYR A 114 9.84 7.38 -14.00
N ILE A 115 10.01 7.02 -12.72
CA ILE A 115 11.28 7.17 -12.00
C ILE A 115 12.40 6.38 -12.69
N GLN A 116 12.12 5.16 -13.14
CA GLN A 116 13.05 4.35 -13.94
C GLN A 116 13.45 5.08 -15.23
N LYS A 117 12.47 5.63 -15.96
CA LYS A 117 12.67 6.34 -17.24
C LYS A 117 13.56 7.57 -17.10
N VAL A 118 13.47 8.30 -15.98
CA VAL A 118 14.34 9.45 -15.69
C VAL A 118 15.68 9.06 -15.04
N GLY A 119 15.97 7.76 -14.94
CA GLY A 119 17.24 7.21 -14.47
C GLY A 119 17.33 6.97 -12.96
N GLY A 120 16.22 7.11 -12.22
CA GLY A 120 16.14 6.67 -10.83
C GLY A 120 16.29 5.16 -10.72
N VAL A 121 16.97 4.72 -9.66
CA VAL A 121 17.36 3.31 -9.51
C VAL A 121 16.60 2.59 -8.40
N ALA A 122 15.95 3.33 -7.51
CA ALA A 122 15.05 2.81 -6.48
C ALA A 122 14.01 3.86 -6.07
N MET A 123 12.94 3.43 -5.41
CA MET A 123 11.86 4.31 -4.91
C MET A 123 11.44 3.94 -3.50
N ILE A 124 11.30 4.94 -2.62
CA ILE A 124 10.66 4.76 -1.32
C ILE A 124 9.30 5.46 -1.39
N ILE A 125 8.23 4.68 -1.25
CA ILE A 125 6.86 5.19 -1.23
C ILE A 125 6.51 5.56 0.21
N LEU A 126 6.26 6.84 0.44
CA LEU A 126 5.86 7.40 1.72
C LEU A 126 4.35 7.23 1.87
N GLY A 127 3.90 6.43 2.84
CA GLY A 127 2.49 6.32 3.17
C GLY A 127 1.86 7.68 3.47
N ASN A 128 0.58 7.84 3.16
CA ASN A 128 -0.15 9.11 3.32
C ASN A 128 -1.44 8.98 4.13
N ARG A 129 -1.69 7.78 4.68
CA ARG A 129 -2.89 7.42 5.45
C ARG A 129 -2.53 6.31 6.44
N GLY A 130 -1.94 6.66 7.57
CA GLY A 130 -1.70 5.78 8.72
C GLY A 130 -0.68 4.65 8.48
N ASN A 131 -0.92 3.51 9.14
CA ASN A 131 0.08 2.45 9.31
C ASN A 131 -0.08 1.26 8.34
N THR A 132 -0.92 1.38 7.31
CA THR A 132 -1.07 0.29 6.33
C THR A 132 0.00 0.40 5.26
N THR A 133 0.78 -0.67 5.09
CA THR A 133 1.80 -0.83 4.06
C THR A 133 1.30 -1.72 2.93
N PHE A 134 1.73 -1.44 1.70
CA PHE A 134 1.30 -2.16 0.51
C PHE A 134 2.47 -2.86 -0.17
N ALA A 135 2.33 -4.15 -0.42
CA ALA A 135 3.27 -4.92 -1.21
C ALA A 135 2.91 -4.82 -2.70
N HIS A 136 2.99 -3.63 -3.29
CA HIS A 136 2.70 -3.43 -4.71
C HIS A 136 3.81 -4.00 -5.60
N PRO A 137 3.48 -4.44 -6.84
CA PRO A 137 4.48 -4.74 -7.84
C PRO A 137 5.11 -3.44 -8.37
N HIS A 138 6.39 -3.50 -8.69
CA HIS A 138 7.16 -2.37 -9.22
C HIS A 138 8.14 -2.84 -10.29
N VAL A 139 8.58 -1.92 -11.14
CA VAL A 139 9.59 -2.16 -12.19
C VAL A 139 11.03 -1.90 -11.72
N LEU A 140 11.18 -1.35 -10.53
CA LEU A 140 12.44 -1.03 -9.88
C LEU A 140 12.35 -1.36 -8.38
N PRO A 141 13.48 -1.53 -7.67
CA PRO A 141 13.49 -1.75 -6.23
C PRO A 141 12.69 -0.69 -5.48
N ALA A 142 11.67 -1.12 -4.75
CA ALA A 142 10.76 -0.23 -4.07
C ALA A 142 10.42 -0.71 -2.66
N SER A 143 10.07 0.24 -1.78
CA SER A 143 9.55 -0.06 -0.45
C SER A 143 8.45 0.94 -0.09
N HIS A 144 7.28 0.44 0.30
CA HIS A 144 6.19 1.26 0.84
C HIS A 144 6.26 1.26 2.37
N VAL A 145 6.59 2.41 2.95
CA VAL A 145 6.65 2.62 4.41
C VAL A 145 5.35 3.22 4.92
N THR A 146 5.14 3.20 6.24
CA THR A 146 3.99 3.88 6.86
C THR A 146 4.11 5.40 6.73
N GLU A 147 3.02 6.13 7.01
CA GLU A 147 3.03 7.59 7.06
C GLU A 147 4.03 8.12 8.10
N TYR A 148 3.98 7.58 9.32
CA TYR A 148 4.85 7.97 10.42
C TYR A 148 6.34 7.74 10.14
N GLU A 149 6.69 6.60 9.55
CA GLU A 149 8.07 6.32 9.13
C GLU A 149 8.49 7.18 7.94
N GLY A 150 7.55 7.42 7.02
CA GLY A 150 7.76 8.29 5.87
C GLY A 150 8.15 9.71 6.27
N GLU A 151 7.50 10.29 7.28
CA GLU A 151 7.86 11.61 7.83
C GLU A 151 9.30 11.64 8.34
N GLN A 152 9.73 10.62 9.08
CA GLN A 152 11.10 10.52 9.59
C GLN A 152 12.15 10.40 8.47
N ILE A 153 11.82 9.69 7.40
CA ILE A 153 12.68 9.55 6.21
C ILE A 153 12.76 10.89 5.45
N VAL A 154 11.63 11.62 5.35
CA VAL A 154 11.60 12.96 4.75
C VAL A 154 12.47 13.92 5.55
N ASP A 155 12.35 13.93 6.87
CA ASP A 155 13.19 14.76 7.74
C ASP A 155 14.68 14.44 7.55
N TYR A 156 15.03 13.15 7.50
CA TYR A 156 16.40 12.72 7.21
C TYR A 156 16.92 13.20 5.86
N SER A 157 16.07 13.24 4.83
CA SER A 157 16.46 13.62 3.46
C SER A 157 16.97 15.07 3.34
N SER A 158 16.78 15.89 4.37
CA SER A 158 17.33 17.25 4.46
C SER A 158 18.76 17.31 5.02
N SER A 159 19.32 16.17 5.43
CA SER A 159 20.69 16.06 5.96
C SER A 159 21.75 16.29 4.88
N ILE A 160 23.02 16.45 5.29
CA ILE A 160 24.14 16.56 4.34
C ILE A 160 24.39 15.20 3.70
N ASN A 161 24.27 15.12 2.36
CA ASN A 161 24.50 13.91 1.55
C ASN A 161 23.73 12.68 2.07
N PRO A 162 22.38 12.73 2.12
CA PRO A 162 21.59 11.64 2.66
C PRO A 162 21.70 10.42 1.73
N THR A 163 21.80 9.24 2.33
CA THR A 163 21.87 7.97 1.60
C THR A 163 20.87 6.98 2.19
N ALA A 164 20.47 6.00 1.37
CA ALA A 164 19.64 4.90 1.83
C ALA A 164 19.93 3.63 1.02
N SER A 165 19.52 2.50 1.56
CA SER A 165 19.45 1.21 0.87
C SER A 165 18.07 0.58 1.11
N ILE A 166 17.64 -0.28 0.19
CA ILE A 166 16.44 -1.10 0.36
C ILE A 166 16.90 -2.54 0.53
N ILE A 167 16.52 -3.18 1.63
CA ILE A 167 16.92 -4.54 1.97
C ILE A 167 15.68 -5.42 1.91
N PHE A 168 15.65 -6.33 0.95
CA PHE A 168 14.56 -7.27 0.83
C PHE A 168 14.78 -8.47 1.77
N LYS A 169 13.84 -8.68 2.68
CA LYS A 169 13.85 -9.79 3.65
C LYS A 169 12.84 -10.89 3.28
N GLY A 170 12.19 -10.78 2.12
CA GLY A 170 11.20 -11.72 1.63
C GLY A 170 9.92 -11.74 2.47
N THR A 171 9.17 -12.84 2.37
CA THR A 171 7.96 -13.05 3.15
C THR A 171 8.30 -13.45 4.59
N GLN A 172 7.82 -12.66 5.55
CA GLN A 172 7.94 -12.89 6.99
C GLN A 172 6.55 -13.13 7.58
N PHE A 173 6.50 -13.86 8.70
CA PHE A 173 5.27 -14.21 9.42
C PHE A 173 5.40 -13.83 10.90
N ASN A 174 4.30 -13.87 11.65
CA ASN A 174 4.21 -13.48 13.07
C ASN A 174 4.41 -11.98 13.34
N GLU A 175 4.16 -11.13 12.34
CA GLU A 175 4.26 -9.67 12.50
C GLU A 175 3.06 -9.14 13.33
N ARG A 176 3.34 -8.18 14.22
CA ARG A 176 2.35 -7.60 15.14
C ARG A 176 2.36 -6.05 15.04
N PRO A 177 1.22 -5.39 15.27
CA PRO A 177 -0.09 -5.95 15.59
C PRO A 177 -0.75 -6.64 14.38
N SER A 178 -1.43 -7.76 14.63
CA SER A 178 -2.21 -8.50 13.63
C SER A 178 -3.35 -9.28 14.30
N PRO A 179 -4.58 -9.23 13.76
CA PRO A 179 -4.99 -8.38 12.65
C PRO A 179 -5.05 -6.90 13.07
N ALA A 180 -4.81 -5.99 12.14
CA ALA A 180 -5.06 -4.56 12.33
C ALA A 180 -5.96 -4.06 11.19
N ALA A 181 -6.98 -3.25 11.52
CA ALA A 181 -7.86 -2.69 10.52
C ALA A 181 -7.05 -1.83 9.53
N ALA A 182 -7.19 -2.10 8.22
CA ALA A 182 -6.50 -1.35 7.19
C ALA A 182 -6.97 0.11 7.18
N THR A 183 -6.07 1.06 6.97
CA THR A 183 -6.40 2.49 7.04
C THR A 183 -7.42 2.88 5.96
N PHE A 184 -7.35 2.26 4.78
CA PHE A 184 -8.28 2.51 3.69
C PHE A 184 -9.66 1.89 3.92
N SER A 185 -9.82 0.93 4.84
CA SER A 185 -11.12 0.28 5.06
C SER A 185 -12.13 1.30 5.57
N GLY A 186 -13.29 1.37 4.90
CA GLY A 186 -14.37 2.29 5.26
C GLY A 186 -14.77 2.18 6.73
N ARG A 187 -15.17 3.32 7.31
CA ARG A 187 -15.56 3.46 8.71
C ARG A 187 -17.02 3.86 8.83
N GLY A 188 -17.68 3.34 9.86
CA GLY A 188 -18.96 3.87 10.30
C GLY A 188 -18.81 5.26 10.94
N PRO A 189 -19.92 5.82 11.46
CA PRO A 189 -21.27 5.28 11.37
C PRO A 189 -21.84 5.39 9.95
N SER A 190 -22.92 4.67 9.65
CA SER A 190 -23.69 4.94 8.44
C SER A 190 -24.55 6.20 8.64
N ASN A 191 -24.64 7.02 7.60
CA ASN A 191 -25.54 8.18 7.57
C ASN A 191 -26.97 7.83 7.09
N PHE A 192 -27.21 6.58 6.64
CA PHE A 192 -28.42 6.21 5.89
C PHE A 192 -29.17 5.01 6.45
N ASN A 193 -28.55 4.19 7.30
CA ASN A 193 -29.12 2.91 7.72
C ASN A 193 -29.92 2.94 9.04
N GLY A 194 -30.18 4.13 9.60
CA GLY A 194 -30.98 4.28 10.81
C GLY A 194 -30.25 3.95 12.12
N GLY A 195 -28.92 4.08 12.15
CA GLY A 195 -28.12 3.92 13.37
C GLY A 195 -27.68 2.48 13.66
N ILE A 196 -27.82 1.57 12.69
CA ILE A 196 -27.32 0.20 12.80
C ILE A 196 -25.81 0.22 12.60
N ILE A 197 -25.08 -0.34 13.56
CA ILE A 197 -23.62 -0.34 13.54
C ILE A 197 -23.12 -1.08 12.29
N LYS A 198 -22.18 -0.43 11.59
CA LYS A 198 -21.43 -0.96 10.45
C LYS A 198 -19.96 -0.52 10.56
N LEU A 199 -19.00 -1.24 10.00
CA LEU A 199 -19.07 -2.56 9.37
C LEU A 199 -19.36 -3.70 10.36
N ASP A 200 -19.75 -4.89 9.88
CA ASP A 200 -20.13 -6.01 10.77
C ASP A 200 -18.92 -6.84 11.21
N VAL A 201 -17.97 -7.09 10.30
CA VAL A 201 -16.78 -7.92 10.57
C VAL A 201 -15.57 -7.48 9.74
N ILE A 202 -14.36 -7.64 10.28
CA ILE A 202 -13.11 -7.47 9.51
C ILE A 202 -12.56 -8.83 9.06
N ALA A 203 -11.94 -8.87 7.88
CA ALA A 203 -11.27 -10.06 7.34
C ALA A 203 -9.93 -9.69 6.68
N PRO A 204 -9.04 -10.67 6.44
CA PRO A 204 -7.83 -10.46 5.66
C PRO A 204 -8.12 -9.82 4.30
N GLY A 205 -7.63 -8.59 4.10
CA GLY A 205 -7.88 -7.80 2.88
C GLY A 205 -6.69 -6.96 2.42
N VAL A 206 -5.53 -7.08 3.09
CA VAL A 206 -4.30 -6.39 2.74
C VAL A 206 -3.26 -7.39 2.26
N ASN A 207 -2.64 -7.10 1.10
CA ASN A 207 -1.57 -7.91 0.51
C ASN A 207 -1.94 -9.40 0.37
N ILE A 208 -3.16 -9.70 -0.09
CA ILE A 208 -3.66 -11.08 -0.28
C ILE A 208 -3.23 -11.62 -1.64
N LEU A 209 -2.70 -12.85 -1.67
CA LEU A 209 -2.34 -13.53 -2.90
C LEU A 209 -3.57 -14.27 -3.44
N ALA A 210 -3.87 -14.11 -4.73
CA ALA A 210 -5.01 -14.73 -5.41
C ALA A 210 -4.66 -15.04 -6.88
N ALA A 211 -5.56 -15.75 -7.58
CA ALA A 211 -5.42 -16.00 -9.01
C ALA A 211 -5.45 -14.69 -9.81
N TRP A 212 -4.70 -14.65 -10.92
CA TRP A 212 -4.61 -13.51 -11.82
C TRP A 212 -4.90 -13.97 -13.27
N PRO A 213 -5.53 -13.15 -14.14
CA PRO A 213 -5.97 -13.57 -15.47
C PRO A 213 -4.84 -13.95 -16.44
N PHE A 214 -3.59 -13.64 -16.11
CA PHE A 214 -2.39 -13.98 -16.88
C PHE A 214 -1.20 -14.17 -15.94
N GLU A 215 -0.16 -14.83 -16.41
CA GLU A 215 1.07 -15.02 -15.65
C GLU A 215 1.75 -13.67 -15.35
N ILE A 216 2.14 -13.48 -14.09
CA ILE A 216 2.80 -12.27 -13.59
C ILE A 216 4.07 -12.66 -12.82
N GLY A 217 5.10 -11.81 -12.89
CA GLY A 217 6.38 -12.02 -12.21
C GLY A 217 7.55 -12.20 -13.17
N LEU A 218 8.74 -12.47 -12.61
CA LEU A 218 9.93 -12.76 -13.42
C LEU A 218 9.68 -14.05 -14.21
N ASN A 219 9.79 -13.95 -15.54
CA ASN A 219 9.56 -15.07 -16.45
C ASN A 219 10.55 -16.20 -16.13
N HIS A 220 10.11 -17.23 -15.39
CA HIS A 220 10.97 -18.34 -14.98
C HIS A 220 11.51 -19.17 -16.17
N THR A 221 10.99 -18.90 -17.37
CA THR A 221 11.36 -19.56 -18.64
C THR A 221 12.43 -18.82 -19.44
N GLY A 222 12.82 -17.59 -19.06
CA GLY A 222 13.95 -16.89 -19.69
C GLY A 222 13.78 -16.48 -21.16
N THR A 223 12.57 -16.45 -21.71
CA THR A 223 12.34 -15.97 -23.08
C THR A 223 11.86 -14.51 -23.08
N HIS A 224 12.65 -13.67 -23.74
CA HIS A 224 12.34 -12.28 -24.11
C HIS A 224 11.22 -12.20 -25.15
#